data_AF-E3FSM0-F1
#
_entry.id   AF-E3FSM0-F1
#
_cell.length_a   1.000
_cell.length_b   1.000
_cell.length_c   1.000
_cell.angle_alpha   90.00
_cell.angle_beta   90.00
_cell.angle_gamma   90.00
#
_symmetry.space_group_name_H-M   'P 1'
#
loop_
_entity.id
_entity.type
_entity.pdbx_description
1 polymer ?
#
loop_
_entity_poly.entity_id
_entity_poly.type
_entity_poly.pdbx_seq_one_letter_code
_entity_poly.pdbx_strand_id
1 'polypeptide(L)'
;MRRPCPLLLLVTLMLAGCPKRVERVAGADDARIDAAEARLEELQFRANEEEASCPSRCDASSEVCELADELCSWVESTPDRTDLPPRCVQAQEQCAQARNRCTRCREG
;
A
#
# COMPACT_ATOMS: atom_id res chain seq x y z
N MET A 1 42.20 -20.66 -49.97
CA MET A 1 42.15 -20.94 -48.51
C MET A 1 42.14 -19.63 -47.74
N ARG A 2 40.97 -19.15 -47.29
CA ARG A 2 40.84 -18.12 -46.25
C ARG A 2 39.66 -18.51 -45.38
N ARG A 3 39.95 -18.79 -44.11
CA ARG A 3 39.03 -19.36 -43.12
C ARG A 3 38.02 -18.29 -42.67
N PRO A 4 36.73 -18.60 -42.53
CA PRO A 4 35.76 -17.68 -41.93
C PRO A 4 36.03 -17.54 -40.43
N CYS A 5 36.05 -16.30 -39.94
CA CYS A 5 36.27 -15.96 -38.54
C CYS A 5 34.95 -16.13 -37.75
N PRO A 6 34.85 -17.07 -36.79
CA PRO A 6 33.59 -17.45 -36.16
C PRO A 6 33.22 -16.54 -34.98
N LEU A 7 33.70 -15.29 -34.97
CA LEU A 7 33.58 -14.41 -33.80
C LEU A 7 32.35 -13.48 -33.85
N LEU A 8 31.63 -13.46 -34.98
CA LEU A 8 30.51 -12.54 -35.21
C LEU A 8 29.12 -13.12 -34.90
N LEU A 9 29.05 -14.38 -34.45
CA LEU A 9 27.78 -15.09 -34.24
C LEU A 9 27.35 -15.19 -32.77
N LEU A 10 28.15 -14.68 -31.83
CA LEU A 10 27.90 -14.80 -30.38
C LEU A 10 27.30 -13.53 -29.73
N VAL A 11 27.13 -12.44 -30.47
CA VAL A 11 26.66 -11.15 -29.90
C VAL A 11 25.14 -10.98 -30.00
N THR A 12 24.44 -11.80 -30.80
CA THR A 12 23.00 -11.61 -31.05
C THR A 12 22.07 -12.29 -30.05
N LEU A 13 22.57 -13.05 -29.07
CA LEU A 13 21.72 -13.76 -28.09
C LEU A 13 21.43 -13.01 -26.78
N MET A 14 21.99 -11.80 -26.59
CA MET A 14 21.78 -11.03 -25.34
C MET A 14 20.59 -10.04 -25.38
N LEU A 15 19.77 -10.04 -26.45
CA LEU A 15 18.59 -9.15 -26.54
C LEU A 15 17.24 -9.83 -26.28
N ALA A 16 17.21 -11.13 -25.99
CA ALA A 16 15.97 -11.83 -25.64
C ALA A 16 15.77 -11.84 -24.12
N GLY A 17 15.49 -10.68 -23.53
CA GLY A 17 15.29 -10.60 -22.09
C GLY A 17 15.12 -9.19 -21.53
N CYS A 18 14.47 -8.28 -22.25
CA CYS A 18 13.88 -7.13 -21.56
C CYS A 18 12.67 -7.68 -20.77
N PRO A 19 12.71 -7.75 -19.43
CA PRO A 19 11.47 -7.95 -18.68
C PRO A 19 10.57 -6.82 -19.13
N LYS A 20 9.38 -7.19 -19.62
CA LYS A 20 8.33 -6.26 -20.03
C LYS A 20 8.18 -5.26 -18.89
N ARG A 21 8.78 -4.08 -19.05
CA ARG A 21 8.67 -2.99 -18.09
C ARG A 21 7.19 -2.65 -18.16
N VAL A 22 6.44 -3.16 -17.20
CA VAL A 22 5.04 -2.80 -17.01
C VAL A 22 5.11 -1.29 -16.84
N GLU A 23 4.68 -0.59 -17.88
CA GLU A 23 4.53 0.86 -17.84
C GLU A 23 3.54 1.09 -16.70
N ARG A 24 4.06 1.43 -15.51
CA ARG A 24 3.21 1.89 -14.42
C ARG A 24 2.54 3.14 -14.96
N VAL A 25 1.26 3.01 -15.27
CA VAL A 25 0.43 4.15 -15.62
C VAL A 25 0.47 5.05 -14.39
N ALA A 26 0.99 6.28 -14.55
CA ALA A 26 1.27 7.17 -13.42
C ALA A 26 0.07 7.41 -12.49
N GLY A 27 -1.16 7.17 -12.95
CA GLY A 27 -2.38 7.29 -12.13
C GLY A 27 -2.91 6.00 -11.48
N ALA A 28 -2.32 4.82 -11.74
CA ALA A 28 -2.79 3.58 -11.14
C ALA A 28 -2.42 3.46 -9.66
N ASP A 29 -1.23 3.94 -9.29
CA ASP A 29 -0.78 3.96 -7.90
C ASP A 29 -1.53 5.04 -7.10
N ASP A 30 -1.78 6.21 -7.69
CA ASP A 30 -2.59 7.27 -7.07
C ASP A 30 -4.03 6.81 -6.80
N ALA A 31 -4.67 6.15 -7.78
CA ALA A 31 -6.02 5.62 -7.59
C ALA A 31 -6.11 4.58 -6.47
N ARG A 32 -5.03 3.81 -6.22
CA ARG A 32 -4.97 2.87 -5.09
C ARG A 32 -4.82 3.59 -3.76
N ILE A 33 -4.01 4.66 -3.73
CA ILE A 33 -3.82 5.48 -2.52
C ILE A 33 -5.14 6.15 -2.14
N ASP A 34 -5.82 6.79 -3.09
CA ASP A 34 -7.10 7.45 -2.85
C ASP A 34 -8.18 6.45 -2.41
N ALA A 35 -8.19 5.24 -2.99
CA ALA A 35 -9.12 4.18 -2.59
C ALA A 35 -8.87 3.69 -1.16
N ALA A 36 -7.61 3.59 -0.74
CA ALA A 36 -7.28 3.27 0.64
C ALA A 36 -7.72 4.39 1.60
N GLU A 37 -7.47 5.66 1.26
CA GLU A 37 -7.91 6.77 2.10
C GLU A 37 -9.43 6.82 2.25
N ALA A 38 -10.18 6.66 1.17
CA ALA A 38 -11.63 6.57 1.21
C ALA A 38 -12.12 5.41 2.11
N ARG A 39 -11.40 4.28 2.10
CA ARG A 39 -11.74 3.15 2.95
C ARG A 39 -11.40 3.40 4.42
N LEU A 40 -10.32 4.12 4.73
CA LEU A 40 -10.00 4.57 6.10
C LEU A 40 -11.11 5.47 6.66
N GLU A 41 -11.60 6.42 5.85
CA GLU A 41 -12.69 7.31 6.25
C GLU A 41 -13.99 6.54 6.53
N GLU A 42 -14.36 5.61 5.65
CA GLU A 42 -15.54 4.75 5.84
C GLU A 42 -15.42 3.90 7.12
N LEU A 43 -14.26 3.28 7.36
CA LEU A 43 -14.03 2.48 8.56
C LEU A 43 -14.07 3.32 9.83
N GLN A 44 -13.57 4.56 9.78
CA GLN A 44 -13.71 5.49 10.89
C GLN A 44 -15.16 5.84 11.15
N PHE A 45 -15.95 6.09 10.10
CA PHE A 45 -17.37 6.38 10.25
C PHE A 45 -18.09 5.22 10.94
N ARG A 46 -17.91 3.99 10.43
CA ARG A 46 -18.47 2.76 11.03
C ARG A 46 -18.03 2.54 12.48
N ALA A 47 -16.77 2.84 12.81
CA ALA A 47 -16.24 2.67 14.17
C ALA A 47 -16.80 3.71 15.17
N ASN A 48 -17.22 4.88 14.70
CA ASN A 48 -17.75 5.98 15.52
C ASN A 48 -19.28 6.04 15.55
N GLU A 49 -19.95 5.15 14.83
CA GLU A 49 -21.42 5.05 14.88
C GLU A 49 -21.87 4.80 16.34
N GLU A 50 -22.84 5.58 16.83
CA GLU A 50 -23.27 5.53 18.23
C GLU A 50 -23.77 4.14 18.64
N GLU A 51 -24.43 3.45 17.70
CA GLU A 51 -24.98 2.10 17.86
C GLU A 51 -23.95 0.98 17.58
N ALA A 52 -22.71 1.31 17.21
CA ALA A 52 -21.70 0.30 16.92
C ALA A 52 -21.40 -0.56 18.15
N SER A 53 -21.63 -1.87 18.01
CA SER A 53 -21.33 -2.84 19.05
C SER A 53 -19.83 -2.92 19.34
N CYS A 54 -19.48 -3.42 20.52
CA CYS A 54 -18.07 -3.57 20.89
C CYS A 54 -17.26 -4.45 19.92
N PRO A 55 -17.75 -5.62 19.49
CA PRO A 55 -17.12 -6.40 18.44
C PRO A 55 -16.92 -5.59 17.16
N SER A 56 -17.95 -4.87 16.69
CA SER A 56 -17.87 -4.06 15.46
C SER A 56 -16.79 -2.97 15.54
N ARG A 57 -16.64 -2.32 16.70
CA ARG A 57 -15.59 -1.32 16.92
C ARG A 57 -14.19 -1.94 16.89
N CYS A 58 -14.04 -3.15 17.41
CA CYS A 58 -12.78 -3.87 17.40
C CYS A 58 -12.41 -4.45 16.02
N ASP A 59 -13.40 -4.90 15.26
CA ASP A 59 -13.22 -5.33 13.87
C ASP A 59 -12.78 -4.15 13.00
N ALA A 60 -13.50 -3.02 13.09
CA ALA A 60 -13.12 -1.79 12.40
C ALA A 60 -11.72 -1.30 12.81
N SER A 61 -11.34 -1.45 14.09
CA SER A 61 -9.98 -1.15 14.53
C SER A 61 -8.93 -2.03 13.87
N SER A 62 -9.23 -3.30 13.59
CA SER A 62 -8.30 -4.21 12.93
C SER A 62 -8.13 -3.81 11.46
N GLU A 63 -9.25 -3.56 10.77
CA GLU A 63 -9.24 -3.11 9.37
C GLU A 63 -8.51 -1.77 9.17
N VAL A 64 -8.71 -0.80 10.07
CA VAL A 64 -7.99 0.50 10.02
C VAL A 64 -6.48 0.29 10.15
N CYS A 65 -6.05 -0.60 11.04
CA CYS A 65 -4.63 -0.86 11.25
C CYS A 65 -3.99 -1.61 10.07
N GLU A 66 -4.69 -2.57 9.48
CA GLU A 66 -4.21 -3.25 8.27
C GLU A 66 -4.01 -2.26 7.12
N LEU A 67 -4.94 -1.32 6.94
CA LEU A 67 -4.81 -0.32 5.89
C LEU A 67 -3.72 0.71 6.18
N ALA A 68 -3.53 1.08 7.45
CA ALA A 68 -2.41 1.94 7.86
C ALA A 68 -1.05 1.27 7.54
N ASP A 69 -0.93 -0.02 7.79
CA ASP A 69 0.28 -0.78 7.48
C ASP A 69 0.50 -0.90 5.96
N GLU A 70 -0.56 -1.13 5.17
CA GLU A 70 -0.47 -1.12 3.71
C GLU A 70 0.00 0.23 3.18
N LEU A 71 -0.56 1.33 3.68
CA LEU A 71 -0.21 2.68 3.24
C LEU A 71 1.24 3.04 3.61
N CYS A 72 1.70 2.60 4.78
CA CYS A 72 3.11 2.74 5.17
C CYS A 72 4.04 1.88 4.32
N SER A 73 3.63 0.69 3.87
CA SER A 73 4.42 -0.13 2.94
C SER A 73 4.66 0.58 1.60
N TRP A 74 3.75 1.46 1.18
CA TRP A 74 3.91 2.25 -0.05
C TRP A 74 4.95 3.35 0.08
N VAL A 75 5.15 3.89 1.29
CA VAL A 75 6.25 4.83 1.57
C VAL A 75 7.59 4.16 1.29
N GLU A 76 7.74 2.90 1.74
CA GLU A 76 8.96 2.12 1.53
C GLU A 76 9.15 1.76 0.05
N SER A 77 8.08 1.42 -0.66
CA SER A 77 8.16 1.05 -2.08
C SER A 77 8.31 2.24 -3.03
N THR A 78 8.05 3.45 -2.55
CA THR A 78 7.94 4.67 -3.38
C THR A 78 8.64 5.86 -2.72
N PRO A 79 9.96 5.79 -2.44
CA PRO A 79 10.67 6.79 -1.65
C PRO A 79 10.70 8.20 -2.28
N ASP A 80 10.49 8.28 -3.60
CA ASP A 80 10.44 9.55 -4.34
C ASP A 80 9.13 10.34 -4.09
N ARG A 81 8.12 9.71 -3.49
CA ARG A 81 6.81 10.32 -3.20
C ARG A 81 6.80 10.97 -1.82
N THR A 82 7.00 12.28 -1.77
CA THR A 82 7.06 13.05 -0.52
C THR A 82 5.69 13.26 0.14
N ASP A 83 4.60 12.99 -0.55
CA ASP A 83 3.22 13.08 -0.06
C ASP A 83 2.78 11.85 0.77
N LEU A 84 3.43 10.69 0.58
CA LEU A 84 3.09 9.45 1.29
C LEU A 84 3.54 9.39 2.75
N PRO A 85 4.75 9.85 3.14
CA PRO A 85 5.19 9.83 4.53
C PRO A 85 4.19 10.47 5.51
N PRO A 86 3.68 11.70 5.30
CA PRO A 86 2.71 12.29 6.22
C PRO A 86 1.37 11.52 6.24
N ARG A 87 0.94 10.93 5.12
CA ARG A 87 -0.27 10.09 5.06
C ARG A 87 -0.11 8.80 5.87
N CYS A 88 1.07 8.16 5.82
CA CYS A 88 1.38 7.00 6.65
C CYS A 88 1.33 7.34 8.15
N VAL A 89 1.94 8.47 8.56
CA VAL A 89 1.87 8.92 9.96
C VAL A 89 0.41 9.10 10.39
N GLN A 90 -0.39 9.78 9.57
CA GLN A 90 -1.80 10.00 9.87
C GLN A 90 -2.59 8.68 9.99
N ALA A 91 -2.36 7.72 9.09
CA ALA A 91 -3.02 6.42 9.15
C ALA A 91 -2.63 5.63 10.42
N GLN A 92 -1.36 5.71 10.84
CA GLN A 92 -0.88 5.09 12.09
C GLN A 92 -1.52 5.73 13.32
N GLU A 93 -1.70 7.05 13.35
CA GLU A 93 -2.44 7.73 14.41
C GLU A 93 -3.90 7.27 14.47
N GLN A 94 -4.55 7.09 13.31
CA GLN A 94 -5.92 6.58 13.24
C GLN A 94 -6.02 5.13 13.77
N CYS A 95 -5.06 4.27 13.42
CA CYS A 95 -4.95 2.92 13.99
C CYS A 95 -4.80 2.95 15.52
N ALA A 96 -3.91 3.80 16.06
CA ALA A 96 -3.73 3.94 17.50
C ALA A 96 -5.02 4.37 18.21
N GLN A 97 -5.75 5.33 17.63
CA GLN A 97 -7.04 5.77 18.15
C GLN A 97 -8.10 4.67 18.10
N ALA A 98 -8.19 3.93 16.99
CA ALA A 98 -9.14 2.84 16.85
C ALA A 98 -8.87 1.70 17.85
N ARG A 99 -7.58 1.35 18.06
CA ARG A 99 -7.17 0.38 19.08
C ARG A 99 -7.57 0.85 20.47
N ASN A 100 -7.33 2.13 20.78
CA ASN A 100 -7.71 2.70 22.07
C ASN A 100 -9.22 2.62 22.31
N ARG A 101 -10.05 2.89 21.29
CA ARG A 101 -11.52 2.74 21.37
C ARG A 101 -11.93 1.29 21.61
N CYS A 102 -11.35 0.34 20.89
CA CYS A 102 -11.59 -1.09 21.11
C CYS A 102 -11.21 -1.52 22.54
N THR A 103 -10.03 -1.10 23.04
CA THR A 103 -9.59 -1.39 24.42
C THR A 103 -10.58 -0.84 25.44
N ARG A 104 -10.95 0.44 25.36
CA ARG A 104 -11.93 1.04 26.29
C ARG A 104 -13.27 0.32 26.27
N CYS A 105 -13.68 -0.15 25.10
CA CYS A 105 -14.93 -0.87 24.95
C CYS A 105 -14.89 -2.27 25.58
N ARG A 106 -13.74 -2.96 25.52
CA ARG A 106 -13.55 -4.27 26.15
C ARG A 106 -13.43 -4.21 27.67
N GLU A 107 -12.96 -3.07 28.18
CA GLU A 107 -12.75 -2.83 29.61
C GLU A 107 -13.96 -2.21 30.32
N GLY A 108 -14.90 -1.64 29.57
CA GLY A 108 -16.15 -1.04 30.06
C GLY A 108 -17.30 -2.03 30.14
#